data_AF-A0A960KY09-F1
#
_entry.id   AF-A0A960KY09-F1
#
_cell.length_a   1.000
_cell.length_b   1.000
_cell.length_c   1.000
_cell.angle_alpha   90.00
_cell.angle_beta   90.00
_cell.angle_gamma   90.00
#
_symmetry.space_group_name_H-M   'P 1'
#
loop_
_entity.id
_entity.type
_entity.pdbx_description
1 polymer ?
#
loop_
_entity_poly.entity_id
_entity_poly.type
_entity_poly.pdbx_seq_one_letter_code
_entity_poly.pdbx_strand_id
1 'polypeptide(L)'
;MRPKTDPQASIFDIFAEHNIGQELSAISDLLDQHPALHELVANDLIDPNLKPTGRKGFSAEQVLRFAILKQFTGYSFDELAFFLADSESFRTFARCWKKAP
;
A
#
# COMPACT_ATOMS: atom_id res chain seq x y z
N MET A 1 -14.13 5.30 -7.07
CA MET A 1 -13.60 4.29 -8.02
C MET A 1 -12.30 3.73 -7.46
N ARG A 2 -12.08 2.42 -7.46
CA ARG A 2 -10.90 1.79 -6.84
C ARG A 2 -10.33 0.69 -7.75
N PRO A 3 -9.03 0.73 -8.10
CA PRO A 3 -8.38 -0.38 -8.80
C PRO A 3 -8.00 -1.50 -7.83
N LYS A 4 -7.74 -2.70 -8.34
CA LYS A 4 -7.31 -3.84 -7.53
C LYS A 4 -5.81 -3.77 -7.19
N THR A 5 -4.99 -3.53 -8.21
CA THR A 5 -3.54 -3.42 -8.16
C THR A 5 -3.08 -2.22 -8.99
N ASP A 6 -1.83 -1.78 -8.78
CA ASP A 6 -1.13 -0.92 -9.73
C ASP A 6 -0.23 -1.82 -10.61
N PRO A 7 -0.42 -1.87 -11.94
CA PRO A 7 0.35 -2.75 -12.82
C PRO A 7 1.82 -2.33 -12.98
N GLN A 8 2.22 -1.13 -12.54
CA GLN A 8 3.59 -0.65 -12.68
C GLN A 8 4.31 -0.59 -11.33
N ALA A 9 5.26 -1.50 -11.12
CA ALA A 9 6.23 -1.38 -10.02
C ALA A 9 7.12 -0.14 -10.26
N SER A 10 7.44 0.57 -9.18
CA SER A 10 8.27 1.77 -9.29
C SER A 10 9.72 1.36 -9.39
N ILE A 11 10.46 1.96 -10.33
CA ILE A 11 11.93 1.80 -10.38
C ILE A 11 12.62 2.39 -9.14
N PHE A 12 11.89 3.15 -8.31
CA PHE A 12 12.36 3.73 -7.07
C PHE A 12 12.02 2.89 -5.84
N ASP A 13 11.56 1.65 -6.01
CA ASP A 13 11.23 0.75 -4.89
C ASP A 13 12.52 0.30 -4.15
N ILE A 14 13.11 1.23 -3.42
CA ILE A 14 14.34 1.08 -2.64
C ILE A 14 13.95 0.99 -1.17
N PHE A 15 14.40 -0.09 -0.52
CA PHE A 15 14.30 -0.26 0.92
C PHE A 15 15.59 0.18 1.60
N ALA A 16 15.48 0.81 2.77
CA ALA A 16 16.65 1.17 3.56
C ALA A 16 17.40 -0.08 4.05
N GLU A 17 18.72 0.02 4.19
CA GLU A 17 19.57 -1.11 4.61
C GLU A 17 19.41 -1.49 6.09
N HIS A 18 18.83 -0.62 6.91
CA HIS A 18 18.61 -0.91 8.32
C HIS A 18 17.50 -1.95 8.53
N ASN A 19 17.46 -2.57 9.72
CA ASN A 19 16.60 -3.71 10.04
C ASN A 19 15.13 -3.57 9.60
N ILE A 20 14.50 -2.43 9.90
CA ILE A 20 13.10 -2.16 9.49
C ILE A 20 12.92 -2.20 7.96
N GLY A 21 13.86 -1.67 7.18
CA GLY A 21 13.77 -1.67 5.72
C GLY A 21 13.86 -3.09 5.14
N GLN A 22 14.74 -3.92 5.71
CA GLN A 22 14.86 -5.34 5.34
C GLN A 22 13.59 -6.14 5.70
N GLU A 23 13.01 -5.90 6.88
CA GLU A 23 11.75 -6.55 7.27
C GLU A 23 10.61 -6.15 6.33
N LEU A 24 10.48 -4.87 5.99
CA LEU A 24 9.49 -4.38 5.03
C LEU A 24 9.71 -4.97 3.63
N SER A 25 10.96 -5.12 3.18
CA SER A 25 11.27 -5.78 1.91
C SER A 25 10.79 -7.23 1.90
N ALA A 26 11.12 -7.99 2.94
CA ALA A 26 10.73 -9.40 3.04
C ALA A 26 9.20 -9.56 3.08
N ILE A 27 8.50 -8.69 3.81
CA ILE A 27 7.03 -8.68 3.82
C ILE A 27 6.50 -8.32 2.43
N SER A 28 7.09 -7.33 1.75
CA SER A 28 6.67 -6.94 0.41
C SER A 28 6.80 -8.10 -0.58
N ASP A 29 7.93 -8.81 -0.57
CA ASP A 29 8.17 -9.97 -1.42
C ASP A 29 7.17 -11.09 -1.15
N LEU A 30 6.82 -11.30 0.12
CA LEU A 30 5.78 -12.26 0.50
C LEU A 30 4.42 -11.86 -0.08
N LEU A 31 4.03 -10.58 0.01
CA LEU A 31 2.77 -10.09 -0.55
C LEU A 31 2.73 -10.27 -2.07
N ASP A 32 3.84 -10.00 -2.75
CA ASP A 32 3.94 -10.13 -4.21
C ASP A 32 3.80 -11.56 -4.71
N GLN A 33 4.26 -12.53 -3.92
CA GLN A 33 4.06 -13.96 -4.18
C GLN A 33 2.62 -14.43 -3.97
N HIS A 34 1.77 -13.62 -3.31
CA HIS A 34 0.41 -13.98 -2.92
C HIS A 34 -0.65 -12.99 -3.44
N PRO A 35 -0.79 -12.80 -4.78
CA PRO A 35 -1.74 -11.84 -5.36
C PRO A 35 -3.21 -12.13 -5.01
N ALA A 36 -3.53 -13.36 -4.60
CA ALA A 36 -4.85 -13.73 -4.10
C ALA A 36 -5.27 -12.90 -2.86
N LEU A 37 -4.34 -12.39 -2.06
CA LEU A 37 -4.66 -11.50 -0.94
C LEU A 37 -5.29 -10.18 -1.43
N HIS A 38 -4.86 -9.68 -2.59
CA HIS A 38 -5.45 -8.49 -3.20
C HIS A 38 -6.88 -8.74 -3.67
N GLU A 39 -7.22 -9.97 -4.08
CA GLU A 39 -8.60 -10.38 -4.39
C GLU A 39 -9.51 -10.28 -3.16
N LEU A 40 -9.06 -10.83 -2.03
CA LEU A 40 -9.83 -10.84 -0.79
C LEU A 40 -10.13 -9.42 -0.32
N VAL A 41 -9.10 -8.56 -0.27
CA VAL A 41 -9.26 -7.16 0.11
C VAL A 41 -10.11 -6.39 -0.89
N ALA A 42 -10.02 -6.70 -2.19
CA ALA A 42 -10.87 -6.05 -3.20
C ALA A 42 -12.35 -6.40 -3.01
N ASN A 43 -12.68 -7.64 -2.63
CA ASN A 43 -14.06 -8.06 -2.37
C ASN A 43 -14.68 -7.31 -1.18
N ASP A 44 -13.88 -6.97 -0.16
CA ASP A 44 -14.35 -6.18 0.97
C ASP A 44 -14.51 -4.68 0.63
N LEU A 45 -13.69 -4.18 -0.31
CA LEU A 45 -13.55 -2.76 -0.60
C LEU A 45 -14.34 -2.25 -1.81
N ILE A 46 -14.76 -3.14 -2.72
CA ILE A 46 -15.38 -2.80 -4.00
C ILE A 46 -16.79 -3.36 -4.03
N ASP A 47 -17.77 -2.46 -3.96
CA ASP A 47 -19.17 -2.80 -4.21
C ASP A 47 -19.49 -2.56 -5.70
N PRO A 48 -19.86 -3.62 -6.47
CA PRO A 48 -20.19 -3.48 -7.88
C PRO A 48 -21.49 -2.69 -8.14
N ASN A 49 -22.34 -2.49 -7.13
CA ASN A 49 -23.62 -1.78 -7.26
C ASN A 49 -23.50 -0.26 -7.09
N LEU A 50 -22.36 0.21 -6.60
CA LEU A 50 -22.09 1.62 -6.37
C LEU A 50 -21.68 2.32 -7.67
N LYS A 51 -22.40 3.41 -8.02
CA LYS A 51 -22.03 4.25 -9.18
C LYS A 51 -20.66 4.92 -8.94
N PRO A 52 -19.76 4.96 -9.93
CA PRO A 52 -18.40 5.48 -9.76
C PRO A 52 -18.34 7.01 -9.81
N THR A 53 -19.04 7.70 -8.91
CA THR A 53 -19.14 9.18 -8.89
C THR A 53 -18.13 9.87 -7.97
N GLY A 54 -17.39 9.13 -7.16
CA GLY A 54 -16.39 9.65 -6.21
C GLY A 54 -14.95 9.66 -6.74
N ARG A 55 -14.02 10.21 -5.94
CA ARG A 55 -12.57 10.22 -6.22
C ARG A 55 -12.02 8.81 -6.49
N LYS A 56 -10.91 8.74 -7.23
CA LYS A 56 -10.13 7.51 -7.34
C LYS A 56 -9.45 7.26 -6.00
N GLY A 57 -9.84 6.19 -5.32
CA GLY A 57 -9.21 5.76 -4.08
C GLY A 57 -7.94 4.95 -4.36
N PHE A 58 -7.18 4.69 -3.29
CA PHE A 58 -6.08 3.74 -3.31
C PHE A 58 -6.53 2.35 -3.75
N SER A 59 -5.62 1.61 -4.39
CA SER A 59 -5.86 0.24 -4.82
C SER A 59 -6.09 -0.71 -3.64
N ALA A 60 -6.72 -1.87 -3.86
CA ALA A 60 -6.88 -2.88 -2.81
C ALA A 60 -5.52 -3.32 -2.23
N GLU A 61 -4.52 -3.46 -3.09
CA GLU A 61 -3.13 -3.70 -2.70
C GLU A 61 -2.56 -2.60 -1.80
N GLN A 62 -2.69 -1.32 -2.18
CA GLN A 62 -2.19 -0.21 -1.37
C GLN A 62 -2.88 -0.19 -0.01
N VAL A 63 -4.19 -0.45 0.04
CA VAL A 63 -4.95 -0.54 1.29
C VAL A 63 -4.44 -1.68 2.18
N LEU A 64 -4.15 -2.85 1.60
CA LEU A 64 -3.54 -3.97 2.33
C LEU A 64 -2.18 -3.58 2.92
N ARG A 65 -1.31 -2.97 2.10
CA ARG A 65 0.02 -2.53 2.54
C ARG A 65 -0.07 -1.46 3.63
N PHE A 66 -1.01 -0.51 3.55
CA PHE A 66 -1.26 0.45 4.64
C PHE A 66 -1.75 -0.22 5.93
N ALA A 67 -2.63 -1.22 5.83
CA ALA A 67 -3.12 -1.95 6.99
C ALA A 67 -1.98 -2.71 7.69
N ILE A 68 -1.09 -3.34 6.91
CA ILE A 68 0.09 -4.02 7.45
C ILE A 68 1.05 -3.03 8.10
N LEU A 69 1.37 -1.90 7.45
CA LEU A 69 2.21 -0.86 8.07
C LEU A 69 1.63 -0.38 9.39
N LYS A 70 0.32 -0.09 9.40
CA LYS A 70 -0.37 0.36 10.62
C LYS A 70 -0.23 -0.66 11.75
N GLN A 71 -0.35 -1.96 11.46
CA GLN A 71 -0.20 -3.00 12.48
C GLN A 71 1.24 -3.25 12.89
N PHE A 72 2.18 -3.16 11.94
CA PHE A 72 3.60 -3.32 12.19
C PHE A 72 4.13 -2.22 13.14
N THR A 73 3.72 -0.97 12.94
CA THR A 73 4.21 0.16 13.73
C THR A 73 3.35 0.51 14.94
N GLY A 74 2.08 0.09 14.96
CA GLY A 74 1.10 0.50 15.96
C GLY A 74 0.60 1.94 15.79
N TYR A 75 0.94 2.62 14.70
CA TYR A 75 0.58 4.03 14.48
C TYR A 75 -0.93 4.25 14.33
N SER A 76 -1.36 5.45 14.72
CA SER A 76 -2.63 6.04 14.30
C SER A 76 -2.62 6.35 12.79
N PHE A 77 -3.78 6.67 12.22
CA PHE A 77 -3.85 7.05 10.80
C PHE A 77 -3.14 8.38 10.52
N ASP A 78 -3.17 9.33 11.44
CA ASP A 78 -2.49 10.62 11.29
C ASP A 78 -0.97 10.47 11.33
N GLU A 79 -0.45 9.65 12.25
CA GLU A 79 0.98 9.30 12.30
C GLU A 79 1.40 8.54 11.05
N LEU A 80 0.60 7.55 10.60
CA LEU A 80 0.90 6.81 9.37
C LEU A 80 0.96 7.75 8.16
N ALA A 81 0.04 8.72 8.06
CA ALA A 81 0.06 9.72 6.99
C ALA A 81 1.32 10.61 7.04
N PHE A 82 1.76 11.01 8.25
CA PHE A 82 3.00 11.75 8.45
C PHE A 82 4.22 10.93 7.98
N PHE A 83 4.36 9.69 8.42
CA PHE A 83 5.50 8.84 8.03
C PHE A 83 5.49 8.45 6.56
N LEU A 84 4.32 8.26 5.95
CA LEU A 84 4.21 8.06 4.50
C LEU A 84 4.62 9.29 3.70
N ALA A 85 4.58 10.50 4.27
CA ALA A 85 5.08 11.70 3.60
C ALA A 85 6.62 11.79 3.66
N ASP A 86 7.23 11.31 4.74
CA ASP A 86 8.64 11.53 5.06
C ASP A 86 9.54 10.32 4.71
N SER A 87 9.09 9.09 5.00
CA SER A 87 9.88 7.87 4.83
C SER A 87 9.78 7.29 3.42
N GLU A 88 10.94 7.10 2.79
CA GLU A 88 11.04 6.42 1.49
C GLU A 88 10.66 4.94 1.62
N SER A 89 11.19 4.22 2.60
CA SER A 89 10.89 2.79 2.80
C SER A 89 9.40 2.53 3.04
N PHE A 90 8.68 3.45 3.70
CA PHE A 90 7.24 3.31 3.90
C PHE A 90 6.48 3.54 2.59
N ARG A 91 6.89 4.50 1.76
CA ARG A 91 6.29 4.75 0.44
C ARG A 91 6.55 3.62 -0.53
N THR A 92 7.79 3.11 -0.55
CA THR A 92 8.20 1.92 -1.29
C THR A 92 7.30 0.75 -0.90
N PHE A 93 7.25 0.43 0.40
CA PHE A 93 6.43 -0.68 0.90
C PHE A 93 4.96 -0.52 0.53
N ALA A 94 4.41 0.69 0.66
CA ALA A 94 3.01 0.97 0.39
C ALA A 94 2.68 1.12 -1.10
N ARG A 95 3.66 1.10 -2.00
CA ARG A 95 3.50 1.40 -3.43
C ARG A 95 2.76 2.70 -3.68
N CYS A 96 3.02 3.70 -2.85
CA CYS A 96 2.35 5.00 -2.92
C CYS A 96 3.37 6.09 -3.25
N TRP A 97 4.05 5.92 -4.38
CA TRP A 97 4.78 7.00 -5.01
C TRP A 97 3.75 8.00 -5.52
N LYS A 98 3.61 9.11 -4.80
CA LYS A 98 2.83 10.23 -5.30
C LYS A 98 3.46 10.71 -6.62
N LYS A 99 2.69 10.66 -7.72
CA LYS A 99 2.38 11.95 -8.37
C LYS A 99 1.51 12.68 -7.37
N ALA A 100 2.09 13.60 -6.60
CA ALA A 100 1.30 14.57 -5.86
C ALA A 100 0.62 15.46 -6.92
N PRO A 101 -0.59 16.00 -6.66
CA PRO A 101 -1.22 16.94 -7.58
C PRO A 101 -0.28 18.09 -7.97
#